data_AF-A0A8J1XGF4-F1
#
_entry.id   AF-A0A8J1XGF4-F1
#
_cell.length_a   1.000
_cell.length_b   1.000
_cell.length_c   1.000
_cell.angle_alpha   90.00
_cell.angle_beta   90.00
_cell.angle_gamma   90.00
#
_symmetry.space_group_name_H-M   'P 1'
#
loop_
_entity.id
_entity.type
_entity.pdbx_description
1 polymer ?
#
loop_
_entity_poly.entity_id
_entity_poly.type
_entity_poly.pdbx_seq_one_letter_code
_entity_poly.pdbx_strand_id
1 'polypeptide(L)'
;NTEVQKMAEKFLFVNMWCIRLFYVLFIVSTEIITIAHGHFDKEEQTLTLLISFDGFRYDYLSKVSKEGNFKKLQEKGTTVKDGVFNSFITKTLPNHLTIVTGLHEETHGMVANSYYDPNLKEKFDIQDPKGQSDRDFWDTVGAEPIWTGNQKQNDSSEMTRRSGVYMWPGGLVAFENILPFHRVEYNFSIPLRDRIDTVLDWFLSDNYPINFCALYYPEPDSTGHHSGPESENIRKMLKYLDDGLGYLLQQLEKHKLLHRMNIILTSDHGMAPASNDSIIALSDYVDTELIDIYTSASPVPHIWPKQGQLETVYNALKDKHPHMKVFKKDEIPTEYHYSNNPRIPPILIQMDLGWNIVFNETDKKQWTNLGNHGYNNSLAEMHPLFIASGPAFKENYIAPQIRNIDIYPLLCHILQIKPRNNNGTMDRVENMLRIPAQFQFSLTAITFILAISLSGCVAVLFCIAVWRLKSMNVSGQWMLRHHVRLDELNQRSPQQMARLLEDSEEENFP
;
A
#
# COMPACT_ATOMS: atom_id res chain seq x y z
N ASN A 1 19.77 -64.75 -33.76
CA ASN A 1 18.35 -64.59 -33.36
C ASN A 1 18.17 -64.62 -31.84
N THR A 2 18.73 -65.60 -31.13
CA THR A 2 18.54 -65.81 -29.68
C THR A 2 19.18 -64.77 -28.75
N GLU A 3 20.38 -64.27 -29.09
CA GLU A 3 21.07 -63.23 -28.30
C GLU A 3 20.34 -61.88 -28.34
N VAL A 4 19.80 -61.51 -29.51
CA VAL A 4 19.01 -60.27 -29.69
C VAL A 4 17.71 -60.34 -28.90
N GLN A 5 17.11 -61.53 -28.79
CA GLN A 5 15.87 -61.75 -28.04
C GLN A 5 16.08 -61.64 -26.52
N LYS A 6 17.16 -62.23 -26.00
CA LYS A 6 17.57 -62.07 -24.59
C LYS A 6 17.94 -60.63 -24.24
N MET A 7 18.57 -59.91 -25.17
CA MET A 7 18.90 -58.50 -24.99
C MET A 7 17.63 -57.65 -24.97
N ALA A 8 16.64 -57.95 -25.82
CA ALA A 8 15.34 -57.29 -25.81
C ALA A 8 14.53 -57.55 -24.52
N GLU A 9 14.56 -58.77 -23.98
CA GLU A 9 13.89 -59.11 -22.71
C GLU A 9 14.51 -58.40 -21.51
N LYS A 10 15.85 -58.37 -21.41
CA LYS A 10 16.55 -57.59 -20.38
C LYS A 10 16.24 -56.10 -20.50
N PHE A 11 16.08 -55.58 -21.72
CA PHE A 11 15.79 -54.17 -21.97
C PHE A 11 14.32 -53.80 -21.69
N LEU A 12 13.38 -54.71 -21.94
CA LEU A 12 11.97 -54.60 -21.52
C LEU A 12 11.85 -54.61 -20.00
N PHE A 13 12.63 -55.46 -19.34
CA PHE A 13 12.71 -55.50 -17.88
C PHE A 13 13.19 -54.16 -17.31
N VAL A 14 14.28 -53.60 -17.83
CA VAL A 14 14.81 -52.28 -17.42
C VAL A 14 13.78 -51.15 -17.67
N ASN A 15 13.10 -51.15 -18.82
CA ASN A 15 12.06 -50.15 -19.11
C ASN A 15 10.87 -50.23 -18.15
N MET A 16 10.45 -51.43 -17.78
CA MET A 16 9.38 -51.61 -16.79
C MET A 16 9.78 -51.06 -15.42
N TRP A 17 11.06 -51.19 -15.04
CA TRP A 17 11.59 -50.55 -13.82
C TRP A 17 11.66 -49.03 -13.93
N CYS A 18 12.05 -48.48 -15.08
CA CYS A 18 12.05 -47.02 -15.31
C CYS A 18 10.64 -46.42 -15.25
N ILE A 19 9.64 -47.09 -15.85
CA ILE A 19 8.24 -46.65 -15.78
C ILE A 19 7.73 -46.73 -14.35
N ARG A 20 8.01 -47.81 -13.61
CA ARG A 20 7.64 -47.93 -12.19
C ARG A 20 8.32 -46.87 -11.33
N LEU A 21 9.60 -46.58 -11.58
CA LEU A 21 10.33 -45.53 -10.88
C LEU A 21 9.73 -44.15 -11.16
N PHE A 22 9.34 -43.88 -12.42
CA PHE A 22 8.64 -42.65 -12.77
C PHE A 22 7.30 -42.52 -12.03
N TYR A 23 6.48 -43.57 -12.01
CA TYR A 23 5.22 -43.57 -11.26
C TYR A 23 5.42 -43.36 -9.77
N VAL A 24 6.45 -43.98 -9.18
CA VAL A 24 6.78 -43.78 -7.75
C VAL A 24 7.23 -42.34 -7.51
N LEU A 25 8.12 -41.78 -8.34
CA LEU A 25 8.56 -40.40 -8.22
C LEU A 25 7.41 -39.40 -8.41
N PHE A 26 6.48 -39.70 -9.32
CA PHE A 26 5.28 -38.91 -9.54
C PHE A 26 4.38 -38.92 -8.28
N ILE A 27 4.06 -40.10 -7.73
CA ILE A 27 3.24 -40.21 -6.52
C ILE A 27 3.91 -39.53 -5.32
N VAL A 28 5.22 -39.74 -5.12
CA VAL A 28 5.98 -39.08 -4.05
C VAL A 28 5.99 -37.56 -4.23
N SER A 29 6.10 -37.07 -5.47
CA SER A 29 6.03 -35.62 -5.73
C SER A 29 4.64 -35.05 -5.43
N THR A 30 3.55 -35.76 -5.75
CA THR A 30 2.20 -35.32 -5.44
C THR A 30 1.91 -35.35 -3.93
N GLU A 31 2.44 -36.33 -3.22
CA GLU A 31 2.36 -36.43 -1.76
C GLU A 31 3.15 -35.30 -1.09
N ILE A 32 4.38 -35.01 -1.53
CA ILE A 32 5.18 -33.89 -1.01
C ILE A 32 4.48 -32.56 -1.27
N ILE A 33 3.87 -32.36 -2.45
CA ILE A 33 3.07 -31.16 -2.74
C ILE A 33 1.86 -31.08 -1.81
N THR A 34 1.17 -32.19 -1.56
CA THR A 34 -0.01 -32.24 -0.68
C THR A 34 0.37 -31.99 0.78
N ILE A 35 1.48 -32.55 1.26
CA ILE A 35 2.02 -32.30 2.60
C ILE A 35 2.52 -30.86 2.72
N ALA A 36 3.18 -30.32 1.70
CA ALA A 36 3.59 -28.91 1.65
C ALA A 36 2.37 -27.97 1.67
N HIS A 37 1.26 -28.32 1.01
CA HIS A 37 0.01 -27.57 1.08
C HIS A 37 -0.71 -27.77 2.43
N GLY A 38 -0.61 -28.95 3.04
CA GLY A 38 -1.25 -29.30 4.31
C GLY A 38 -0.52 -28.79 5.57
N HIS A 39 0.76 -28.41 5.44
CA HIS A 39 1.57 -27.80 6.50
C HIS A 39 1.68 -26.27 6.42
N PHE A 40 0.91 -25.61 5.55
CA PHE A 40 0.62 -24.20 5.80
C PHE A 40 -0.25 -24.15 7.05
N ASP A 41 0.39 -23.94 8.21
CA ASP A 41 -0.29 -23.42 9.39
C ASP A 41 -1.22 -22.30 8.92
N LYS A 42 -2.47 -22.34 9.38
CA LYS A 42 -3.46 -21.27 9.13
C LYS A 42 -2.77 -19.96 9.47
N GLU A 43 -2.35 -19.20 8.46
CA GLU A 43 -1.45 -18.07 8.66
C GLU A 43 -2.14 -17.12 9.65
N GLU A 44 -1.51 -16.91 10.80
CA GLU A 44 -2.13 -16.15 11.88
C GLU A 44 -2.47 -14.76 11.34
N GLN A 45 -3.77 -14.41 11.37
CA GLN A 45 -4.29 -13.23 10.70
C GLN A 45 -3.47 -11.98 11.04
N THR A 46 -2.96 -11.26 10.03
CA THR A 46 -2.22 -10.03 10.29
C THR A 46 -3.13 -8.91 10.80
N LEU A 47 -2.59 -8.07 11.66
CA LEU A 47 -3.23 -6.88 12.23
C LEU A 47 -2.56 -5.64 11.64
N THR A 48 -3.27 -4.52 11.57
CA THR A 48 -2.72 -3.27 11.05
C THR A 48 -2.96 -2.11 12.01
N LEU A 49 -1.88 -1.44 12.40
CA LEU A 49 -1.91 -0.23 13.21
C LEU A 49 -1.29 0.93 12.41
N LEU A 50 -2.12 1.88 12.02
CA LEU A 50 -1.73 3.15 11.41
C LEU A 50 -1.57 4.20 12.52
N ILE A 51 -0.41 4.82 12.61
CA ILE A 51 -0.08 5.83 13.62
C ILE A 51 0.29 7.12 12.90
N SER A 52 -0.33 8.23 13.29
CA SER A 52 0.07 9.57 12.88
C SER A 52 0.61 10.36 14.07
N PHE A 53 1.84 10.82 13.96
CA PHE A 53 2.40 11.86 14.83
C PHE A 53 2.32 13.19 14.07
N ASP A 54 1.37 14.04 14.44
CA ASP A 54 1.04 15.29 13.73
C ASP A 54 2.28 16.19 13.58
N GLY A 55 2.52 16.73 12.39
CA GLY A 55 3.63 17.67 12.13
C GLY A 55 5.04 17.09 12.25
N PHE A 56 5.18 15.76 12.24
CA PHE A 56 6.48 15.09 12.28
C PHE A 56 7.14 15.11 10.89
N ARG A 57 7.93 16.16 10.68
CA ARG A 57 8.76 16.37 9.48
C ARG A 57 9.78 15.24 9.29
N TYR A 58 9.95 14.78 8.06
CA TYR A 58 10.76 13.58 7.74
C TYR A 58 12.20 13.63 8.30
N ASP A 59 12.85 14.80 8.27
CA ASP A 59 14.24 14.99 8.69
C ASP A 59 14.42 14.99 10.22
N TYR A 60 13.34 15.04 11.01
CA TYR A 60 13.40 14.89 12.47
C TYR A 60 13.93 13.51 12.87
N LEU A 61 13.85 12.51 11.99
CA LEU A 61 14.50 11.21 12.19
C LEU A 61 16.03 11.31 12.30
N SER A 62 16.65 12.39 11.79
CA SER A 62 18.08 12.66 12.00
C SER A 62 18.38 13.25 13.38
N LYS A 63 17.37 13.80 14.05
CA LYS A 63 17.47 14.44 15.37
C LYS A 63 17.23 13.47 16.54
N VAL A 64 16.66 12.29 16.28
CA VAL A 64 16.45 11.23 17.29
C VAL A 64 17.70 10.37 17.49
N SER A 65 17.72 9.60 18.59
CA SER A 65 18.84 8.72 18.92
C SER A 65 19.05 7.65 17.84
N LYS A 66 20.31 7.43 17.44
CA LYS A 66 20.70 6.32 16.55
C LYS A 66 20.52 4.93 17.18
N GLU A 67 20.31 4.87 18.48
CA GLU A 67 20.00 3.64 19.22
C GLU A 67 18.53 3.63 19.69
N GLY A 68 17.75 4.62 19.25
CA GLY A 68 16.34 4.82 19.60
C GLY A 68 15.39 3.83 18.92
N ASN A 69 14.13 3.90 19.30
CA ASN A 69 13.09 2.99 18.84
C ASN A 69 12.63 3.28 17.41
N PHE A 70 12.69 4.54 16.95
CA PHE A 70 12.50 4.85 15.53
C PHE A 70 13.53 4.11 14.67
N LYS A 71 14.81 4.12 15.06
CA LYS A 71 15.86 3.44 14.31
C LYS A 71 15.63 1.92 14.26
N LYS A 72 15.23 1.31 15.37
CA LYS A 72 14.84 -0.11 15.40
C LYS A 72 13.68 -0.42 14.46
N LEU A 73 12.66 0.46 14.43
CA LEU A 73 11.53 0.31 13.51
C LEU A 73 11.98 0.41 12.03
N GLN A 74 12.89 1.34 11.72
CA GLN A 74 13.47 1.46 10.37
C GLN A 74 14.25 0.21 9.96
N GLU A 75 15.06 -0.36 10.85
CA GLU A 75 15.85 -1.57 10.58
C GLU A 75 14.97 -2.81 10.37
N LYS A 76 13.82 -2.87 11.05
CA LYS A 76 12.83 -3.94 10.91
C LYS A 76 11.78 -3.70 9.82
N GLY A 77 11.92 -2.62 9.07
CA GLY A 77 10.90 -2.21 8.12
C GLY A 77 11.44 -1.46 6.91
N THR A 78 10.51 -0.72 6.32
CA THR A 78 10.73 0.16 5.19
C THR A 78 10.61 1.61 5.64
N THR A 79 11.49 2.47 5.12
CA THR A 79 11.47 3.92 5.37
C THR A 79 11.47 4.69 4.06
N VAL A 80 10.66 5.75 3.96
CA VAL A 80 10.75 6.70 2.84
C VAL A 80 11.83 7.73 3.14
N LYS A 81 12.84 7.80 2.27
CA LYS A 81 14.07 8.58 2.53
C LYS A 81 13.84 10.09 2.64
N ASP A 82 13.11 10.66 1.67
CA ASP A 82 13.01 12.11 1.46
C ASP A 82 11.62 12.65 1.87
N GLY A 83 10.97 11.93 2.80
CA GLY A 83 9.61 12.21 3.25
C GLY A 83 8.54 11.89 2.20
N VAL A 84 7.29 11.94 2.63
CA VAL A 84 6.12 11.74 1.77
C VAL A 84 5.77 13.07 1.09
N PHE A 85 5.46 13.03 -0.20
CA PHE A 85 4.88 14.17 -0.90
C PHE A 85 3.39 14.26 -0.56
N ASN A 86 3.01 15.22 0.29
CA ASN A 86 1.66 15.36 0.82
C ASN A 86 0.76 16.26 -0.05
N SER A 87 -0.51 16.37 0.32
CA SER A 87 -1.50 17.17 -0.42
C SER A 87 -1.34 18.66 -0.11
N PHE A 88 -1.64 19.50 -1.10
CA PHE A 88 -1.82 20.93 -0.88
C PHE A 88 -3.30 21.18 -0.56
N ILE A 89 -3.65 21.87 0.52
CA ILE A 89 -2.77 22.57 1.48
C ILE A 89 -2.21 21.64 2.57
N THR A 90 -1.00 21.89 3.06
CA THR A 90 -0.35 20.99 4.04
C THR A 90 -0.87 21.23 5.47
N LYS A 91 -2.18 21.08 5.67
CA LYS A 91 -2.90 21.21 6.94
C LYS A 91 -3.42 19.85 7.42
N THR A 92 -3.69 19.80 8.73
CA THR A 92 -4.00 18.58 9.46
C THR A 92 -5.18 17.79 8.92
N LEU A 93 -6.38 18.38 8.90
CA LEU A 93 -7.59 17.69 8.49
C LEU A 93 -7.50 17.19 7.04
N PRO A 94 -7.17 18.03 6.04
CA PRO A 94 -7.13 17.59 4.65
C PRO A 94 -6.17 16.42 4.43
N ASN A 95 -4.97 16.49 5.00
CA ASN A 95 -3.95 15.46 4.80
C ASN A 95 -4.26 14.18 5.56
N HIS A 96 -4.76 14.25 6.79
CA HIS A 96 -5.20 13.07 7.52
C HIS A 96 -6.35 12.33 6.81
N LEU A 97 -7.28 13.07 6.18
CA LEU A 97 -8.35 12.46 5.40
C LEU A 97 -7.83 11.90 4.06
N THR A 98 -6.89 12.59 3.40
CA THR A 98 -6.19 12.07 2.22
C THR A 98 -5.54 10.71 2.51
N ILE A 99 -4.78 10.58 3.61
CA ILE A 99 -4.06 9.35 3.98
C ILE A 99 -5.01 8.14 4.03
N VAL A 100 -6.22 8.33 4.57
CA VAL A 100 -7.16 7.24 4.84
C VAL A 100 -8.20 7.04 3.75
N THR A 101 -8.22 7.87 2.70
CA THR A 101 -9.15 7.74 1.56
C THR A 101 -8.44 7.60 0.21
N GLY A 102 -7.18 8.01 0.13
CA GLY A 102 -6.41 8.09 -1.10
C GLY A 102 -6.91 9.17 -2.06
N LEU A 103 -7.75 10.08 -1.58
CA LEU A 103 -8.35 11.15 -2.38
C LEU A 103 -7.59 12.47 -2.20
N HIS A 104 -7.58 13.31 -3.23
CA HIS A 104 -7.16 14.71 -3.08
C HIS A 104 -8.20 15.54 -2.33
N GLU A 105 -7.78 16.69 -1.83
CA GLU A 105 -8.60 17.59 -1.01
C GLU A 105 -9.84 18.10 -1.73
N GLU A 106 -9.70 18.40 -3.04
CA GLU A 106 -10.83 18.80 -3.86
C GLU A 106 -11.87 17.66 -4.04
N THR A 107 -11.44 16.40 -3.90
CA THR A 107 -12.31 15.23 -4.10
C THR A 107 -12.99 14.79 -2.81
N HIS A 108 -12.26 14.64 -1.70
CA HIS A 108 -12.87 14.33 -0.39
C HIS A 108 -13.45 15.56 0.31
N GLY A 109 -13.33 16.75 -0.29
CA GLY A 109 -14.01 17.98 0.08
C GLY A 109 -13.64 18.60 1.43
N MET A 110 -12.61 18.10 2.10
CA MET A 110 -12.04 18.73 3.29
C MET A 110 -10.84 19.54 2.87
N VAL A 111 -11.08 20.79 2.55
CA VAL A 111 -10.12 21.64 1.85
C VAL A 111 -9.25 22.46 2.80
N ALA A 112 -9.62 22.57 4.08
CA ALA A 112 -8.84 23.21 5.13
C ALA A 112 -9.33 22.75 6.51
N ASN A 113 -8.59 23.09 7.58
CA ASN A 113 -9.06 22.88 8.96
C ASN A 113 -10.31 23.73 9.28
N SER A 114 -10.46 24.88 8.61
CA SER A 114 -11.67 25.69 8.62
C SER A 114 -11.98 26.25 7.23
N TYR A 115 -13.24 26.20 6.82
CA TYR A 115 -13.70 26.64 5.50
C TYR A 115 -15.17 27.07 5.53
N TYR A 116 -15.63 27.71 4.46
CA TYR A 116 -17.04 27.98 4.24
C TYR A 116 -17.62 26.98 3.24
N ASP A 117 -18.74 26.36 3.59
CA ASP A 117 -19.51 25.52 2.68
C ASP A 117 -20.66 26.34 2.06
N PRO A 118 -20.60 26.66 0.75
CA PRO A 118 -21.64 27.45 0.10
C PRO A 118 -22.97 26.70 -0.09
N ASN A 119 -22.97 25.35 -0.04
CA ASN A 119 -24.20 24.55 -0.14
C ASN A 119 -24.94 24.55 1.19
N LEU A 120 -24.21 24.37 2.29
CA LEU A 120 -24.77 24.43 3.65
C LEU A 120 -24.99 25.88 4.13
N LYS A 121 -24.28 26.84 3.51
CA LYS A 121 -24.20 28.25 3.93
C LYS A 121 -23.67 28.42 5.34
N GLU A 122 -22.73 27.55 5.73
CA GLU A 122 -22.17 27.51 7.07
C GLU A 122 -20.65 27.45 7.04
N LYS A 123 -20.02 27.94 8.13
CA LYS A 123 -18.59 27.76 8.35
C LYS A 123 -18.35 26.42 9.05
N PHE A 124 -17.38 25.69 8.57
CA PHE A 124 -16.80 24.52 9.20
C PHE A 124 -15.53 24.92 9.96
N ASP A 125 -15.35 24.38 11.15
CA ASP A 125 -14.08 24.34 11.86
C ASP A 125 -13.92 22.98 12.55
N ILE A 126 -12.79 22.31 12.37
CA ILE A 126 -12.52 21.02 13.02
C ILE A 126 -12.45 21.11 14.55
N GLN A 127 -12.17 22.28 15.10
CA GLN A 127 -12.16 22.48 16.55
C GLN A 127 -13.58 22.53 17.14
N ASP A 128 -14.59 22.85 16.33
CA ASP A 128 -15.99 22.92 16.77
C ASP A 128 -16.58 21.50 16.94
N PRO A 129 -17.36 21.22 18.01
CA PRO A 129 -18.01 19.92 18.19
C PRO A 129 -18.88 19.48 17.00
N LYS A 130 -19.53 20.46 16.33
CA LYS A 130 -20.30 20.22 15.10
C LYS A 130 -19.36 19.77 13.97
N GLY A 131 -18.25 20.45 13.74
CA GLY A 131 -17.28 20.08 12.72
C GLY A 131 -16.65 18.71 12.94
N GLN A 132 -16.56 18.21 14.17
CA GLN A 132 -16.00 16.88 14.44
C GLN A 132 -16.93 15.71 14.11
N SER A 133 -18.24 15.92 14.06
CA SER A 133 -19.23 14.82 14.06
C SER A 133 -20.39 14.97 13.09
N ASP A 134 -20.72 16.20 12.68
CA ASP A 134 -21.83 16.46 11.78
C ASP A 134 -21.50 16.00 10.36
N ARG A 135 -22.14 14.91 9.95
CA ARG A 135 -21.93 14.28 8.66
C ARG A 135 -22.18 15.22 7.49
N ASP A 136 -23.02 16.24 7.57
CA ASP A 136 -23.32 17.11 6.41
C ASP A 136 -22.07 17.84 5.90
N PHE A 137 -21.12 18.16 6.78
CA PHE A 137 -19.83 18.70 6.37
C PHE A 137 -18.90 17.65 5.74
N TRP A 138 -19.06 16.37 6.07
CA TRP A 138 -18.14 15.29 5.66
C TRP A 138 -18.67 14.44 4.52
N ASP A 139 -19.98 14.47 4.27
CA ASP A 139 -20.68 13.71 3.23
C ASP A 139 -20.47 14.35 1.85
N THR A 140 -19.22 14.36 1.44
CA THR A 140 -18.81 14.74 0.10
C THR A 140 -18.66 13.51 -0.78
N VAL A 141 -18.71 13.71 -2.09
CA VAL A 141 -18.82 12.64 -3.07
C VAL A 141 -17.62 11.69 -2.99
N GLY A 142 -17.86 10.48 -2.45
CA GLY A 142 -16.99 9.32 -2.68
C GLY A 142 -15.89 9.04 -1.66
N ALA A 143 -15.80 9.80 -0.56
CA ALA A 143 -14.84 9.53 0.51
C ALA A 143 -15.24 8.28 1.32
N GLU A 144 -14.46 7.20 1.19
CA GLU A 144 -14.56 6.00 2.02
C GLU A 144 -13.25 5.81 2.79
N PRO A 145 -13.18 6.25 4.06
CA PRO A 145 -12.01 6.00 4.87
C PRO A 145 -11.74 4.51 5.07
N ILE A 146 -10.47 4.15 5.24
CA ILE A 146 -10.02 2.76 5.38
C ILE A 146 -10.76 1.99 6.47
N TRP A 147 -11.15 2.63 7.57
CA TRP A 147 -11.90 1.99 8.65
C TRP A 147 -13.31 1.56 8.22
N THR A 148 -13.97 2.38 7.40
CA THR A 148 -15.28 2.10 6.80
C THR A 148 -15.15 0.99 5.76
N GLY A 149 -14.18 1.10 4.85
CA GLY A 149 -13.90 0.09 3.83
C GLY A 149 -13.60 -1.30 4.43
N ASN A 150 -12.81 -1.34 5.51
CA ASN A 150 -12.53 -2.58 6.24
C ASN A 150 -13.81 -3.20 6.83
N GLN A 151 -14.67 -2.42 7.49
CA GLN A 151 -15.91 -2.93 8.08
C GLN A 151 -16.95 -3.36 7.05
N LYS A 152 -17.02 -2.72 5.87
CA LYS A 152 -17.96 -3.09 4.80
C LYS A 152 -17.70 -4.46 4.20
N GLN A 153 -16.46 -4.93 4.23
CA GLN A 153 -16.07 -6.19 3.59
C GLN A 153 -16.15 -7.38 4.55
N ASN A 154 -16.91 -7.24 5.64
CA ASN A 154 -17.13 -8.31 6.61
C ASN A 154 -17.84 -9.53 6.00
N ASP A 155 -18.83 -9.31 5.12
CA ASP A 155 -19.61 -10.38 4.49
C ASP A 155 -18.82 -11.22 3.48
N SER A 156 -17.65 -10.72 3.04
CA SER A 156 -16.79 -11.37 2.05
C SER A 156 -15.49 -11.92 2.65
N SER A 157 -15.28 -11.80 3.97
CA SER A 157 -14.12 -12.35 4.65
C SER A 157 -14.47 -13.51 5.57
N GLU A 158 -13.57 -14.49 5.67
CA GLU A 158 -13.64 -15.58 6.66
C GLU A 158 -13.41 -15.11 8.11
N MET A 159 -13.38 -13.79 8.32
CA MET A 159 -12.86 -13.09 9.48
C MET A 159 -13.78 -11.93 9.80
N THR A 160 -14.03 -11.71 11.09
CA THR A 160 -14.76 -10.51 11.52
C THR A 160 -13.86 -9.28 11.40
N ARG A 161 -14.26 -8.32 10.57
CA ARG A 161 -13.55 -7.05 10.34
C ARG A 161 -14.13 -5.95 11.21
N ARG A 162 -13.31 -5.39 12.08
CA ARG A 162 -13.65 -4.25 12.95
C ARG A 162 -12.51 -3.25 12.98
N SER A 163 -12.86 -1.98 13.02
CA SER A 163 -11.91 -0.88 12.99
C SER A 163 -12.01 -0.06 14.26
N GLY A 164 -10.86 0.23 14.86
CA GLY A 164 -10.73 1.24 15.93
C GLY A 164 -10.19 2.55 15.36
N VAL A 165 -10.72 3.69 15.80
CA VAL A 165 -10.20 5.01 15.44
C VAL A 165 -9.97 5.82 16.71
N TYR A 166 -8.71 6.04 17.05
CA TYR A 166 -8.32 6.79 18.23
C TYR A 166 -7.94 8.22 17.82
N MET A 167 -8.92 9.13 17.92
CA MET A 167 -8.79 10.58 17.68
C MET A 167 -8.33 11.00 16.27
N TRP A 168 -8.38 10.12 15.27
CA TRP A 168 -8.08 10.49 13.88
C TRP A 168 -9.17 11.42 13.33
N PRO A 169 -8.84 12.50 12.57
CA PRO A 169 -9.82 13.36 11.92
C PRO A 169 -10.85 12.58 11.08
N GLY A 170 -12.14 12.76 11.39
CA GLY A 170 -13.24 12.01 10.76
C GLY A 170 -13.60 10.70 11.46
N GLY A 171 -12.90 10.31 12.52
CA GLY A 171 -13.18 9.11 13.30
C GLY A 171 -14.52 9.10 14.05
N LEU A 172 -15.15 10.26 14.22
CA LEU A 172 -16.49 10.39 14.82
C LEU A 172 -17.61 10.46 13.79
N VAL A 173 -17.27 10.43 12.49
CA VAL A 173 -18.22 10.63 11.39
C VAL A 173 -18.65 9.29 10.81
N ALA A 174 -19.96 9.16 10.56
CA ALA A 174 -20.57 7.98 9.97
C ALA A 174 -20.49 8.01 8.44
N PHE A 175 -19.30 7.77 7.87
CA PHE A 175 -19.15 7.65 6.42
C PHE A 175 -19.97 6.49 5.87
N GLU A 176 -20.80 6.76 4.87
CA GLU A 176 -21.79 5.81 4.33
C GLU A 176 -22.70 5.18 5.40
N ASN A 177 -23.04 5.95 6.45
CA ASN A 177 -23.80 5.51 7.64
C ASN A 177 -23.09 4.46 8.52
N ILE A 178 -21.77 4.29 8.36
CA ILE A 178 -20.98 3.33 9.14
C ILE A 178 -20.00 4.09 10.03
N LEU A 179 -20.17 3.93 11.34
CA LEU A 179 -19.21 4.43 12.34
C LEU A 179 -18.09 3.40 12.57
N PRO A 180 -16.88 3.84 12.93
CA PRO A 180 -15.87 2.94 13.47
C PRO A 180 -16.42 2.19 14.70
N PHE A 181 -16.09 0.91 14.79
CA PHE A 181 -16.52 0.01 15.85
C PHE A 181 -16.07 0.53 17.22
N HIS A 182 -14.80 0.93 17.32
CA HIS A 182 -14.30 1.73 18.44
C HIS A 182 -13.92 3.12 17.94
N ARG A 183 -14.29 4.15 18.72
CA ARG A 183 -13.93 5.55 18.43
C ARG A 183 -13.81 6.33 19.73
N VAL A 184 -12.90 7.30 19.73
CA VAL A 184 -12.62 8.15 20.89
C VAL A 184 -12.67 9.61 20.47
N GLU A 185 -13.40 10.41 21.24
CA GLU A 185 -13.47 11.87 21.05
C GLU A 185 -12.11 12.52 21.27
N TYR A 186 -11.87 13.63 20.57
CA TYR A 186 -10.58 14.32 20.67
C TYR A 186 -10.34 14.85 22.08
N ASN A 187 -9.21 14.47 22.67
CA ASN A 187 -8.76 15.00 23.95
C ASN A 187 -7.23 15.11 23.96
N PHE A 188 -6.74 16.35 23.83
CA PHE A 188 -5.31 16.67 23.77
C PHE A 188 -4.55 16.17 25.01
N SER A 189 -5.19 16.19 26.18
CA SER A 189 -4.54 15.91 27.47
C SER A 189 -4.19 14.45 27.70
N ILE A 190 -4.70 13.51 26.88
CA ILE A 190 -4.42 12.08 27.05
C ILE A 190 -2.99 11.75 26.59
N PRO A 191 -2.09 11.25 27.48
CA PRO A 191 -0.71 10.88 27.14
C PRO A 191 -0.63 9.76 26.10
N LEU A 192 0.45 9.73 25.31
CA LEU A 192 0.63 8.73 24.24
C LEU A 192 0.53 7.28 24.74
N ARG A 193 1.08 6.97 25.92
CA ARG A 193 1.04 5.61 26.48
C ARG A 193 -0.37 5.13 26.80
N ASP A 194 -1.21 5.99 27.35
CA ASP A 194 -2.60 5.66 27.68
C ASP A 194 -3.42 5.40 26.40
N ARG A 195 -3.11 6.14 25.31
CA ARG A 195 -3.71 5.87 23.99
C ARG A 195 -3.26 4.51 23.45
N ILE A 196 -1.97 4.20 23.56
CA ILE A 196 -1.41 2.89 23.17
C ILE A 196 -2.08 1.76 23.95
N ASP A 197 -2.22 1.88 25.26
CA ASP A 197 -2.86 0.86 26.11
C ASP A 197 -4.30 0.60 25.67
N THR A 198 -5.08 1.66 25.42
CA THR A 198 -6.46 1.52 24.93
C THR A 198 -6.53 0.81 23.58
N VAL A 199 -5.63 1.17 22.65
CA VAL A 199 -5.58 0.53 21.33
C VAL A 199 -5.20 -0.95 21.43
N LEU A 200 -4.26 -1.29 22.31
CA LEU A 200 -3.87 -2.67 22.58
C LEU A 200 -5.03 -3.49 23.17
N ASP A 201 -5.79 -2.91 24.10
CA ASP A 201 -7.00 -3.55 24.66
C ASP A 201 -8.04 -3.88 23.58
N TRP A 202 -8.19 -3.02 22.56
CA TRP A 202 -9.08 -3.31 21.43
C TRP A 202 -8.58 -4.46 20.56
N PHE A 203 -7.26 -4.56 20.31
CA PHE A 203 -6.69 -5.69 19.57
C PHE A 203 -6.77 -7.01 20.36
N LEU A 204 -6.63 -6.94 21.69
CA LEU A 204 -6.60 -8.09 22.60
C LEU A 204 -7.98 -8.53 23.09
N SER A 205 -9.05 -7.81 22.72
CA SER A 205 -10.40 -8.12 23.20
C SER A 205 -10.83 -9.55 22.82
N ASP A 206 -11.23 -10.35 23.81
CA ASP A 206 -11.75 -11.71 23.58
C ASP A 206 -13.08 -11.71 22.81
N ASN A 207 -13.93 -10.71 23.07
CA ASN A 207 -15.29 -10.66 22.53
C ASN A 207 -15.38 -9.81 21.26
N TYR A 208 -14.63 -8.71 21.22
CA TYR A 208 -14.77 -7.68 20.20
C TYR A 208 -13.43 -7.24 19.61
N PRO A 209 -12.55 -8.17 19.17
CA PRO A 209 -11.24 -7.79 18.64
C PRO A 209 -11.39 -6.97 17.36
N ILE A 210 -10.50 -5.98 17.21
CA ILE A 210 -10.31 -5.23 15.96
C ILE A 210 -9.15 -5.82 15.15
N ASN A 211 -9.20 -5.65 13.83
CA ASN A 211 -8.09 -6.03 12.93
C ASN A 211 -7.36 -4.81 12.34
N PHE A 212 -7.93 -3.62 12.51
CA PHE A 212 -7.36 -2.37 12.05
C PHE A 212 -7.55 -1.28 13.10
N CYS A 213 -6.51 -0.47 13.34
CA CYS A 213 -6.63 0.77 14.11
C CYS A 213 -5.92 1.93 13.44
N ALA A 214 -6.55 3.12 13.44
CA ALA A 214 -5.92 4.40 13.14
C ALA A 214 -5.76 5.20 14.46
N LEU A 215 -4.52 5.50 14.84
CA LEU A 215 -4.16 6.21 16.07
C LEU A 215 -3.52 7.56 15.72
N TYR A 216 -4.08 8.63 16.25
CA TYR A 216 -3.56 9.98 16.11
C TYR A 216 -2.92 10.47 17.43
N TYR A 217 -1.79 11.19 17.31
CA TYR A 217 -1.17 11.94 18.40
C TYR A 217 -0.76 13.35 17.94
N PRO A 218 -1.10 14.42 18.69
CA PRO A 218 -0.97 15.82 18.24
C PRO A 218 0.45 16.40 18.32
N GLU A 219 1.45 15.56 18.59
CA GLU A 219 2.85 15.98 18.70
C GLU A 219 3.67 15.28 17.60
N PRO A 220 4.72 15.93 17.08
CA PRO A 220 5.37 17.15 17.59
C PRO A 220 4.78 18.48 17.08
N ASP A 221 3.67 18.50 16.34
CA ASP A 221 3.06 19.71 15.78
C ASP A 221 2.84 20.81 16.84
N SER A 222 2.17 20.47 17.94
CA SER A 222 1.90 21.45 19.01
C SER A 222 3.19 22.07 19.55
N THR A 223 4.20 21.26 19.88
CA THR A 223 5.51 21.78 20.30
C THR A 223 6.16 22.64 19.20
N GLY A 224 5.97 22.27 17.93
CA GLY A 224 6.49 22.97 16.75
C GLY A 224 5.90 24.36 16.61
N HIS A 225 4.58 24.52 16.74
CA HIS A 225 3.93 25.83 16.75
C HIS A 225 4.46 26.71 17.90
N HIS A 226 4.55 26.17 19.11
CA HIS A 226 4.92 26.98 20.29
C HIS A 226 6.40 27.36 20.33
N SER A 227 7.30 26.52 19.82
CA SER A 227 8.75 26.67 20.03
C SER A 227 9.59 26.73 18.76
N GLY A 228 9.00 26.43 17.60
CA GLY A 228 9.69 26.34 16.33
C GLY A 228 10.35 24.97 16.08
N PRO A 229 10.51 24.55 14.80
CA PRO A 229 10.95 23.20 14.41
C PRO A 229 12.41 22.86 14.76
N GLU A 230 13.22 23.87 15.06
CA GLU A 230 14.65 23.71 15.36
C GLU A 230 14.99 23.84 16.85
N SER A 231 13.96 23.93 17.71
CA SER A 231 14.12 24.17 19.14
C SER A 231 14.61 22.95 19.92
N GLU A 232 15.16 23.20 21.11
CA GLU A 232 15.47 22.13 22.07
C GLU A 232 14.19 21.44 22.60
N ASN A 233 13.05 22.15 22.63
CA ASN A 233 11.78 21.56 23.02
C ASN A 233 11.32 20.51 22.01
N ILE A 234 11.54 20.75 20.71
CA ILE A 234 11.31 19.72 19.68
C ILE A 234 12.19 18.50 19.92
N ARG A 235 13.48 18.66 20.25
CA ARG A 235 14.35 17.50 20.55
C ARG A 235 13.83 16.67 21.73
N LYS A 236 13.36 17.33 22.80
CA LYS A 236 12.74 16.66 23.96
C LYS A 236 11.45 15.95 23.57
N MET A 237 10.60 16.59 22.75
CA MET A 237 9.35 15.98 22.28
C MET A 237 9.61 14.76 21.38
N LEU A 238 10.57 14.85 20.46
CA LEU A 238 10.97 13.72 19.63
C LEU A 238 11.49 12.55 20.46
N LYS A 239 12.22 12.83 21.56
CA LYS A 239 12.60 11.80 22.53
C LYS A 239 11.38 11.17 23.22
N TYR A 240 10.39 11.98 23.63
CA TYR A 240 9.15 11.47 24.22
C TYR A 240 8.40 10.53 23.26
N LEU A 241 8.30 10.91 21.99
CA LEU A 241 7.69 10.06 20.95
C LEU A 241 8.48 8.78 20.70
N ASP A 242 9.82 8.85 20.69
CA ASP A 242 10.68 7.66 20.58
C ASP A 242 10.49 6.70 21.77
N ASP A 243 10.40 7.22 22.99
CA ASP A 243 10.13 6.44 24.19
C ASP A 243 8.72 5.84 24.18
N GLY A 244 7.74 6.53 23.60
CA GLY A 244 6.38 6.04 23.37
C GLY A 244 6.32 4.91 22.33
N LEU A 245 7.06 5.03 21.23
CA LEU A 245 7.21 3.96 20.25
C LEU A 245 7.89 2.72 20.86
N GLY A 246 8.91 2.92 21.69
CA GLY A 246 9.55 1.83 22.44
C GLY A 246 8.58 1.10 23.36
N TYR A 247 7.72 1.86 24.05
CA TYR A 247 6.65 1.30 24.88
C TYR A 247 5.66 0.46 24.05
N LEU A 248 5.19 0.97 22.91
CA LEU A 248 4.32 0.22 22.00
C LEU A 248 4.95 -1.11 21.58
N LEU A 249 6.20 -1.08 21.09
CA LEU A 249 6.90 -2.28 20.64
C LEU A 249 7.08 -3.30 21.77
N GLN A 250 7.38 -2.83 22.99
CA GLN A 250 7.48 -3.68 24.17
C GLN A 250 6.14 -4.34 24.52
N GLN A 251 5.04 -3.60 24.50
CA GLN A 251 3.72 -4.18 24.79
C GLN A 251 3.30 -5.17 23.69
N LEU A 252 3.53 -4.85 22.41
CA LEU A 252 3.24 -5.78 21.31
C LEU A 252 4.02 -7.10 21.46
N GLU A 253 5.30 -7.05 21.83
CA GLU A 253 6.12 -8.25 22.09
C GLU A 253 5.57 -9.04 23.30
N LYS A 254 5.33 -8.35 24.42
CA LYS A 254 4.79 -8.95 25.66
C LYS A 254 3.48 -9.69 25.42
N HIS A 255 2.62 -9.14 24.57
CA HIS A 255 1.31 -9.68 24.23
C HIS A 255 1.33 -10.60 23.00
N LYS A 256 2.51 -10.96 22.47
CA LYS A 256 2.69 -11.83 21.29
C LYS A 256 1.91 -11.35 20.06
N LEU A 257 1.85 -10.03 19.87
CA LEU A 257 1.23 -9.41 18.69
C LEU A 257 2.28 -8.91 17.69
N LEU A 258 3.52 -8.67 18.12
CA LEU A 258 4.52 -8.00 17.28
C LEU A 258 4.80 -8.75 15.97
N HIS A 259 4.85 -10.08 15.98
CA HIS A 259 5.15 -10.89 14.77
C HIS A 259 4.06 -10.86 13.71
N ARG A 260 2.82 -10.49 14.08
CA ARG A 260 1.66 -10.41 13.18
C ARG A 260 1.11 -9.00 13.00
N MET A 261 1.76 -7.98 13.58
CA MET A 261 1.34 -6.58 13.48
C MET A 261 2.09 -5.85 12.36
N ASN A 262 1.33 -5.25 11.43
CA ASN A 262 1.82 -4.26 10.49
C ASN A 262 1.65 -2.87 11.11
N ILE A 263 2.77 -2.27 11.52
CA ILE A 263 2.83 -0.90 12.04
C ILE A 263 3.19 0.03 10.90
N ILE A 264 2.34 1.02 10.62
CA ILE A 264 2.63 2.11 9.70
C ILE A 264 2.65 3.39 10.51
N LEU A 265 3.82 3.99 10.65
CA LEU A 265 4.02 5.27 11.29
C LEU A 265 4.21 6.34 10.21
N THR A 266 3.34 7.33 10.20
CA THR A 266 3.35 8.44 9.27
C THR A 266 3.14 9.76 10.00
N SER A 267 3.12 10.84 9.23
CA SER A 267 2.56 12.12 9.62
C SER A 267 1.77 12.70 8.44
N ASP A 268 1.14 13.84 8.64
CA ASP A 268 0.27 14.56 7.71
C ASP A 268 0.98 15.71 7.00
N HIS A 269 1.86 16.40 7.71
CA HIS A 269 2.72 17.45 7.17
C HIS A 269 4.03 17.59 7.96
N GLY A 270 4.92 18.44 7.47
CA GLY A 270 6.09 18.90 8.20
C GLY A 270 5.82 20.19 8.97
N MET A 271 6.87 20.98 9.19
CA MET A 271 6.84 22.21 9.97
C MET A 271 7.96 23.15 9.53
N ALA A 272 7.66 24.43 9.38
CA ALA A 272 8.62 25.47 9.04
C ALA A 272 8.72 26.51 10.17
N PRO A 273 9.88 27.18 10.34
CA PRO A 273 9.99 28.29 11.27
C PRO A 273 9.01 29.41 10.88
N ALA A 274 8.42 30.07 11.87
CA ALA A 274 7.66 31.29 11.71
C ALA A 274 8.35 32.40 12.51
N SER A 275 8.68 33.52 11.85
CA SER A 275 9.29 34.68 12.51
C SER A 275 8.27 35.81 12.63
N ASN A 276 8.31 36.54 13.74
CA ASN A 276 7.51 37.76 13.94
C ASN A 276 7.87 38.86 12.93
N ASP A 277 9.09 38.85 12.40
CA ASP A 277 9.55 39.81 11.38
C ASP A 277 8.99 39.49 9.97
N SER A 278 8.39 38.32 9.80
CA SER A 278 7.88 37.81 8.52
C SER A 278 6.35 37.64 8.53
N ILE A 279 5.66 38.52 9.27
CA ILE A 279 4.18 38.55 9.36
C ILE A 279 3.65 39.84 8.76
N ILE A 280 2.72 39.71 7.81
CA ILE A 280 2.02 40.84 7.21
C ILE A 280 0.54 40.82 7.59
N ALA A 281 -0.08 42.00 7.68
CA ALA A 281 -1.51 42.13 7.91
C ALA A 281 -2.23 42.31 6.57
N LEU A 282 -3.26 41.51 6.31
CA LEU A 282 -4.09 41.62 5.10
C LEU A 282 -4.72 43.02 4.96
N SER A 283 -5.12 43.61 6.09
CA SER A 283 -5.69 44.96 6.18
C SER A 283 -4.80 46.08 5.66
N ASP A 284 -3.49 45.85 5.52
CA ASP A 284 -2.56 46.85 4.98
C ASP A 284 -2.67 46.98 3.45
N TYR A 285 -3.25 45.98 2.79
CA TYR A 285 -3.29 45.87 1.32
C TYR A 285 -4.69 45.98 0.73
N VAL A 286 -5.73 45.61 1.47
CA VAL A 286 -7.11 45.60 0.99
C VAL A 286 -8.07 46.16 2.05
N ASP A 287 -9.11 46.85 1.58
CA ASP A 287 -10.24 47.22 2.43
C ASP A 287 -10.97 45.94 2.87
N THR A 288 -10.83 45.60 4.15
CA THR A 288 -11.40 44.38 4.74
C THR A 288 -12.93 44.39 4.74
N GLU A 289 -13.57 45.56 4.61
CA GLU A 289 -15.02 45.65 4.45
C GLU A 289 -15.52 45.08 3.11
N LEU A 290 -14.62 44.81 2.15
CA LEU A 290 -14.97 44.14 0.90
C LEU A 290 -14.95 42.61 1.01
N ILE A 291 -14.48 42.07 2.13
CA ILE A 291 -14.41 40.63 2.41
C ILE A 291 -15.67 40.23 3.19
N ASP A 292 -16.34 39.18 2.73
CA ASP A 292 -17.50 38.60 3.41
C ASP A 292 -17.06 37.49 4.38
N ILE A 293 -16.20 36.60 3.90
CA ILE A 293 -15.72 35.46 4.71
C ILE A 293 -14.20 35.32 4.57
N TYR A 294 -13.53 35.32 5.71
CA TYR A 294 -12.13 34.93 5.88
C TYR A 294 -12.08 33.63 6.70
N THR A 295 -11.44 32.60 6.15
CA THR A 295 -11.29 31.25 6.74
C THR A 295 -9.91 30.72 6.40
N SER A 296 -9.54 29.55 6.95
CA SER A 296 -8.19 28.98 6.87
C SER A 296 -7.14 29.91 7.48
N ALA A 297 -6.39 29.38 8.45
CA ALA A 297 -5.32 30.14 9.08
C ALA A 297 -4.12 30.33 8.12
N SER A 298 -3.25 31.28 8.46
CA SER A 298 -1.90 31.40 7.88
C SER A 298 -1.23 30.03 7.74
N PRO A 299 -0.45 29.76 6.67
CA PRO A 299 0.02 30.67 5.63
C PRO A 299 -0.81 30.64 4.34
N VAL A 300 -1.99 30.00 4.35
CA VAL A 300 -2.83 29.85 3.15
C VAL A 300 -4.28 30.23 3.43
N PRO A 301 -4.56 31.53 3.68
CA PRO A 301 -5.92 31.94 4.00
C PRO A 301 -6.84 31.91 2.77
N HIS A 302 -8.11 31.66 3.07
CA HIS A 302 -9.20 31.57 2.11
C HIS A 302 -10.06 32.83 2.19
N ILE A 303 -10.28 33.49 1.05
CA ILE A 303 -11.00 34.77 0.98
C ILE A 303 -12.23 34.62 0.09
N TRP A 304 -13.39 34.96 0.66
CA TRP A 304 -14.65 35.15 -0.04
C TRP A 304 -14.99 36.64 -0.08
N PRO A 305 -14.82 37.30 -1.23
CA PRO A 305 -15.24 38.69 -1.41
C PRO A 305 -16.76 38.84 -1.34
N LYS A 306 -17.23 40.02 -0.91
CA LYS A 306 -18.65 40.40 -1.05
C LYS A 306 -19.07 40.34 -2.53
N GLN A 307 -20.37 40.17 -2.78
CA GLN A 307 -20.91 40.08 -4.13
C GLN A 307 -20.43 41.25 -5.01
N GLY A 308 -19.86 40.92 -6.18
CA GLY A 308 -19.31 41.90 -7.12
C GLY A 308 -17.93 42.46 -6.78
N GLN A 309 -17.31 42.07 -5.66
CA GLN A 309 -16.02 42.60 -5.22
C GLN A 309 -14.81 41.71 -5.53
N LEU A 310 -15.00 40.61 -6.27
CA LEU A 310 -13.92 39.66 -6.60
C LEU A 310 -12.70 40.35 -7.22
N GLU A 311 -12.90 41.09 -8.30
CA GLU A 311 -11.80 41.76 -8.99
C GLU A 311 -11.21 42.91 -8.16
N THR A 312 -12.03 43.61 -7.37
CA THR A 312 -11.54 44.67 -6.47
C THR A 312 -10.57 44.10 -5.43
N VAL A 313 -10.99 43.04 -4.73
CA VAL A 313 -10.17 42.38 -3.69
C VAL A 313 -8.94 41.73 -4.32
N TYR A 314 -9.09 41.02 -5.43
CA TYR A 314 -7.96 40.37 -6.11
C TYR A 314 -6.90 41.38 -6.56
N ASN A 315 -7.29 42.46 -7.25
CA ASN A 315 -6.33 43.47 -7.73
C ASN A 315 -5.71 44.30 -6.59
N ALA A 316 -6.41 44.42 -5.46
CA ALA A 316 -5.86 45.05 -4.26
C ALA A 316 -4.76 44.20 -3.63
N LEU A 317 -4.74 42.87 -3.83
CA LEU A 317 -3.77 41.95 -3.21
C LEU A 317 -2.68 41.47 -4.17
N LYS A 318 -3.02 41.27 -5.44
CA LYS A 318 -2.09 40.74 -6.45
C LYS A 318 -0.85 41.62 -6.56
N ASP A 319 0.32 40.98 -6.53
CA ASP A 319 1.65 41.59 -6.68
C ASP A 319 1.96 42.71 -5.65
N LYS A 320 1.23 42.78 -4.52
CA LYS A 320 1.45 43.81 -3.49
C LYS A 320 2.59 43.52 -2.51
N HIS A 321 2.93 42.26 -2.33
CA HIS A 321 4.00 41.85 -1.43
C HIS A 321 4.84 40.76 -2.09
N PRO A 322 6.18 40.84 -2.06
CA PRO A 322 7.06 39.89 -2.78
C PRO A 322 6.93 38.44 -2.30
N HIS A 323 6.43 38.23 -1.08
CA HIS A 323 6.25 36.92 -0.46
C HIS A 323 4.80 36.44 -0.39
N MET A 324 3.90 37.10 -1.13
CA MET A 324 2.48 36.78 -1.16
C MET A 324 2.06 36.47 -2.60
N LYS A 325 1.72 35.20 -2.84
CA LYS A 325 1.13 34.78 -4.12
C LYS A 325 -0.38 34.71 -3.98
N VAL A 326 -1.11 35.36 -4.89
CA VAL A 326 -2.58 35.43 -4.86
C VAL A 326 -3.11 34.74 -6.10
N PHE A 327 -4.00 33.78 -5.90
CA PHE A 327 -4.66 33.04 -6.98
C PHE A 327 -6.15 33.34 -6.97
N LYS A 328 -6.73 33.57 -8.15
CA LYS A 328 -8.14 33.22 -8.34
C LYS A 328 -8.27 31.70 -8.39
N LYS A 329 -9.44 31.18 -8.05
CA LYS A 329 -9.72 29.74 -8.05
C LYS A 329 -9.32 29.01 -9.33
N ASP A 330 -9.58 29.60 -10.48
CA ASP A 330 -9.27 29.08 -11.82
C ASP A 330 -7.80 29.26 -12.22
N GLU A 331 -7.03 30.01 -11.45
CA GLU A 331 -5.59 30.24 -11.62
C GLU A 331 -4.73 29.36 -10.70
N ILE A 332 -5.35 28.57 -9.81
CA ILE A 332 -4.63 27.65 -8.91
C ILE A 332 -3.93 26.57 -9.76
N PRO A 333 -2.63 26.29 -9.53
CA PRO A 333 -1.90 25.32 -10.33
C PRO A 333 -2.56 23.94 -10.31
N THR A 334 -2.73 23.33 -11.49
CA THR A 334 -3.44 22.05 -11.65
C THR A 334 -2.81 20.90 -10.88
N GLU A 335 -1.49 20.94 -10.70
CA GLU A 335 -0.71 19.95 -9.95
C GLU A 335 -1.03 19.92 -8.45
N TYR A 336 -1.68 20.95 -7.92
CA TYR A 336 -2.13 20.97 -6.52
C TYR A 336 -3.39 20.14 -6.32
N HIS A 337 -4.15 19.82 -7.38
CA HIS A 337 -5.47 19.19 -7.26
C HIS A 337 -6.36 19.93 -6.25
N TYR A 338 -6.38 21.26 -6.38
CA TYR A 338 -7.00 22.17 -5.42
C TYR A 338 -7.78 23.28 -6.13
N SER A 339 -8.73 22.92 -6.99
CA SER A 339 -9.64 23.91 -7.61
C SER A 339 -11.06 23.38 -7.82
N ASN A 340 -11.23 22.06 -7.96
CA ASN A 340 -12.48 21.44 -8.37
C ASN A 340 -13.40 21.07 -7.18
N ASN A 341 -13.63 22.02 -6.27
CA ASN A 341 -14.57 21.84 -5.17
C ASN A 341 -15.25 23.16 -4.79
N PRO A 342 -16.57 23.23 -4.55
CA PRO A 342 -17.26 24.47 -4.19
C PRO A 342 -16.75 25.11 -2.89
N ARG A 343 -16.16 24.34 -1.97
CA ARG A 343 -15.59 24.84 -0.70
C ARG A 343 -14.27 25.59 -0.87
N ILE A 344 -13.60 25.42 -2.01
CA ILE A 344 -12.39 26.18 -2.35
C ILE A 344 -12.80 27.61 -2.72
N PRO A 345 -12.22 28.62 -2.06
CA PRO A 345 -12.67 30.01 -2.15
C PRO A 345 -12.40 30.62 -3.54
N PRO A 346 -13.07 31.74 -3.87
CA PRO A 346 -12.76 32.51 -5.08
C PRO A 346 -11.32 33.06 -5.12
N ILE A 347 -10.76 33.41 -3.95
CA ILE A 347 -9.38 33.88 -3.81
C ILE A 347 -8.65 33.03 -2.76
N LEU A 348 -7.46 32.54 -3.15
CA LEU A 348 -6.50 31.85 -2.29
C LEU A 348 -5.22 32.67 -2.20
N ILE A 349 -4.70 32.87 -0.99
CA ILE A 349 -3.34 33.42 -0.81
C ILE A 349 -2.42 32.28 -0.43
N GLN A 350 -1.21 32.25 -1.00
CA GLN A 350 -0.13 31.36 -0.61
C GLN A 350 1.08 32.22 -0.23
N MET A 351 1.52 32.13 1.03
CA MET A 351 2.76 32.77 1.46
C MET A 351 3.99 31.92 1.13
N ASP A 352 5.12 32.58 0.91
CA ASP A 352 6.42 31.91 0.83
C ASP A 352 6.81 31.29 2.18
N LEU A 353 7.72 30.31 2.14
CA LEU A 353 8.21 29.62 3.33
C LEU A 353 8.68 30.61 4.41
N GLY A 354 8.14 30.47 5.63
CA GLY A 354 8.45 31.30 6.79
C GLY A 354 7.67 32.61 6.87
N TRP A 355 6.98 33.02 5.79
CA TRP A 355 6.11 34.18 5.79
C TRP A 355 4.68 33.82 6.20
N ASN A 356 4.08 34.69 6.99
CA ASN A 356 2.74 34.52 7.50
C ASN A 356 1.88 35.72 7.18
N ILE A 357 0.58 35.48 7.07
CA ILE A 357 -0.42 36.53 6.84
C ILE A 357 -1.56 36.35 7.83
N VAL A 358 -1.91 37.44 8.49
CA VAL A 358 -3.02 37.53 9.43
C VAL A 358 -4.03 38.55 8.93
N PHE A 359 -5.24 38.55 9.49
CA PHE A 359 -6.31 39.39 8.96
C PHE A 359 -6.05 40.88 9.21
N ASN A 360 -5.55 41.25 10.39
CA ASN A 360 -5.30 42.64 10.75
C ASN A 360 -4.08 42.84 11.69
N GLU A 361 -3.72 44.10 11.95
CA GLU A 361 -2.61 44.49 12.83
C GLU A 361 -2.78 44.08 14.31
N THR A 362 -4.02 43.85 14.77
CA THR A 362 -4.26 43.31 16.13
C THR A 362 -3.86 41.85 16.19
N ASP A 363 -4.28 41.04 15.22
CA ASP A 363 -3.92 39.62 15.13
C ASP A 363 -2.41 39.45 15.00
N LYS A 364 -1.75 40.34 14.24
CA LYS A 364 -0.29 40.37 14.10
C LYS A 364 0.43 40.56 15.43
N LYS A 365 -0.09 41.43 16.30
CA LYS A 365 0.46 41.67 17.65
C LYS A 365 0.19 40.51 18.61
N GLN A 366 -0.86 39.72 18.36
CA GLN A 366 -1.22 38.55 19.16
C GLN A 366 -0.51 37.26 18.70
N TRP A 367 0.18 37.29 17.57
CA TRP A 367 0.88 36.13 17.04
C TRP A 367 2.00 35.67 17.97
N THR A 368 1.98 34.39 18.33
CA THR A 368 2.97 33.76 19.20
C THR A 368 3.62 32.52 18.59
N ASN A 369 3.14 32.05 17.44
CA ASN A 369 3.63 30.81 16.83
C ASN A 369 5.05 31.01 16.27
N LEU A 370 5.97 30.15 16.70
CA LEU A 370 7.36 30.12 16.23
C LEU A 370 7.60 29.04 15.16
N GLY A 371 6.59 28.21 14.91
CA GLY A 371 6.51 27.31 13.77
C GLY A 371 5.14 27.42 13.11
N ASN A 372 5.06 27.13 11.82
CA ASN A 372 3.79 26.97 11.13
C ASN A 372 3.92 25.99 9.96
N HIS A 373 2.79 25.53 9.44
CA HIS A 373 2.67 24.64 8.30
C HIS A 373 1.45 25.04 7.45
N GLY A 374 1.36 24.51 6.23
CA GLY A 374 0.31 24.83 5.27
C GLY A 374 0.87 25.38 3.95
N TYR A 375 2.17 25.67 3.90
CA TYR A 375 2.87 26.19 2.73
C TYR A 375 2.78 25.23 1.52
N ASN A 376 3.39 25.63 0.41
CA ASN A 376 3.50 24.79 -0.78
C ASN A 376 4.06 23.39 -0.42
N ASN A 377 3.34 22.34 -0.83
CA ASN A 377 3.67 20.94 -0.54
C ASN A 377 4.90 20.42 -1.27
N SER A 378 5.46 21.16 -2.23
CA SER A 378 6.75 20.85 -2.85
C SER A 378 7.97 21.21 -1.99
N LEU A 379 7.76 21.98 -0.91
CA LEU A 379 8.82 22.37 0.01
C LEU A 379 9.15 21.20 0.94
N ALA A 380 10.43 20.84 1.04
CA ALA A 380 10.88 19.73 1.88
C ALA A 380 10.46 19.91 3.35
N GLU A 381 10.36 21.16 3.82
CA GLU A 381 9.90 21.51 5.15
C GLU A 381 8.50 20.98 5.47
N MET A 382 7.67 20.74 4.45
CA MET A 382 6.31 20.28 4.57
C MET A 382 6.15 18.76 4.42
N HIS A 383 7.21 18.03 4.08
CA HIS A 383 7.12 16.58 3.86
C HIS A 383 7.10 15.82 5.21
N PRO A 384 6.04 15.02 5.50
CA PRO A 384 5.99 14.18 6.69
C PRO A 384 6.85 12.93 6.57
N LEU A 385 7.16 12.29 7.72
CA LEU A 385 7.83 10.99 7.73
C LEU A 385 6.94 9.84 7.20
N PHE A 386 7.57 8.73 6.84
CA PHE A 386 6.91 7.42 6.72
C PHE A 386 7.87 6.29 7.06
N ILE A 387 7.48 5.43 8.01
CA ILE A 387 8.15 4.18 8.38
C ILE A 387 7.08 3.09 8.51
N ALA A 388 7.29 1.94 7.89
CA ALA A 388 6.38 0.80 8.01
C ALA A 388 7.14 -0.49 8.33
N SER A 389 6.67 -1.27 9.30
CA SER A 389 7.33 -2.49 9.79
C SER A 389 6.29 -3.55 10.11
N GLY A 390 6.59 -4.81 9.80
CA GLY A 390 5.68 -5.92 10.04
C GLY A 390 5.79 -7.01 8.97
N PRO A 391 4.97 -8.06 9.05
CA PRO A 391 5.03 -9.20 8.13
C PRO A 391 4.82 -8.82 6.66
N ALA A 392 4.10 -7.74 6.36
CA ALA A 392 3.89 -7.28 4.99
C ALA A 392 5.11 -6.57 4.37
N PHE A 393 6.02 -5.99 5.17
CA PHE A 393 7.03 -5.03 4.71
C PHE A 393 8.44 -5.60 4.67
N LYS A 394 9.22 -5.25 3.65
CA LYS A 394 10.65 -5.58 3.60
C LYS A 394 11.39 -5.00 4.80
N GLU A 395 12.40 -5.72 5.29
CA GLU A 395 13.30 -5.27 6.34
C GLU A 395 14.45 -4.43 5.77
N ASN A 396 14.86 -3.41 6.52
CA ASN A 396 15.97 -2.52 6.19
C ASN A 396 15.92 -1.98 4.75
N TYR A 397 14.71 -1.67 4.26
CA TYR A 397 14.50 -1.18 2.91
C TYR A 397 14.27 0.34 2.92
N ILE A 398 15.01 1.05 2.08
CA ILE A 398 14.83 2.50 1.89
C ILE A 398 14.08 2.70 0.58
N ALA A 399 12.84 3.16 0.69
CA ALA A 399 11.98 3.43 -0.43
C ALA A 399 12.22 4.84 -1.01
N PRO A 400 11.98 5.04 -2.31
CA PRO A 400 11.88 6.38 -2.89
C PRO A 400 10.67 7.14 -2.32
N GLN A 401 10.60 8.45 -2.58
CA GLN A 401 9.46 9.28 -2.20
C GLN A 401 8.15 8.72 -2.78
N ILE A 402 7.13 8.66 -1.92
CA ILE A 402 5.74 8.31 -2.27
C ILE A 402 4.84 9.53 -2.10
N ARG A 403 3.56 9.41 -2.50
CA ARG A 403 2.53 10.42 -2.18
C ARG A 403 1.64 9.93 -1.04
N ASN A 404 1.12 10.84 -0.23
CA ASN A 404 0.21 10.49 0.87
C ASN A 404 -1.08 9.76 0.38
N ILE A 405 -1.56 10.08 -0.83
CA ILE A 405 -2.65 9.38 -1.51
C ILE A 405 -2.37 7.88 -1.74
N ASP A 406 -1.11 7.45 -1.78
CA ASP A 406 -0.73 6.05 -2.00
C ASP A 406 -0.85 5.19 -0.74
N ILE A 407 -0.99 5.82 0.43
CA ILE A 407 -1.08 5.11 1.71
C ILE A 407 -2.41 4.36 1.80
N TYR A 408 -3.51 4.89 1.25
CA TYR A 408 -4.80 4.20 1.23
C TYR A 408 -4.78 2.87 0.44
N PRO A 409 -4.39 2.84 -0.86
CA PRO A 409 -4.33 1.56 -1.58
C PRO A 409 -3.32 0.59 -0.94
N LEU A 410 -2.23 1.08 -0.36
CA LEU A 410 -1.29 0.25 0.43
C LEU A 410 -1.99 -0.40 1.64
N LEU A 411 -2.76 0.37 2.41
CA LEU A 411 -3.55 -0.14 3.54
C LEU A 411 -4.58 -1.16 3.08
N CYS A 412 -5.29 -0.89 1.98
CA CYS A 412 -6.24 -1.83 1.40
C CYS A 412 -5.57 -3.15 1.01
N HIS A 413 -4.39 -3.08 0.39
CA HIS A 413 -3.60 -4.27 0.04
C HIS A 413 -3.23 -5.10 1.28
N ILE A 414 -2.71 -4.44 2.33
CA ILE A 414 -2.30 -5.11 3.57
C ILE A 414 -3.49 -5.74 4.29
N LEU A 415 -4.63 -5.04 4.34
CA LEU A 415 -5.86 -5.54 4.94
C LEU A 415 -6.60 -6.56 4.06
N GLN A 416 -6.11 -6.82 2.85
CA GLN A 416 -6.72 -7.68 1.85
C GLN A 416 -8.18 -7.31 1.57
N ILE A 417 -8.42 -6.02 1.37
CA ILE A 417 -9.74 -5.48 1.01
C ILE A 417 -9.69 -4.81 -0.35
N LYS A 418 -10.79 -4.84 -1.08
CA LYS A 418 -10.93 -4.11 -2.33
C LYS A 418 -10.94 -2.60 -2.05
N PRO A 419 -10.04 -1.80 -2.63
CA PRO A 419 -10.06 -0.35 -2.44
C PRO A 419 -11.29 0.26 -3.12
N ARG A 420 -11.84 1.33 -2.52
CA ARG A 420 -12.71 2.28 -3.21
C ARG A 420 -11.91 3.00 -4.30
N ASN A 421 -12.59 3.56 -5.30
CA ASN A 421 -11.94 4.44 -6.27
C ASN A 421 -11.22 5.59 -5.55
N ASN A 422 -9.94 5.76 -5.84
CA ASN A 422 -9.06 6.74 -5.21
C ASN A 422 -8.00 7.24 -6.21
N ASN A 423 -7.21 8.23 -5.82
CA ASN A 423 -6.18 8.84 -6.67
C ASN A 423 -4.80 8.19 -6.50
N GLY A 424 -4.60 7.34 -5.48
CA GLY A 424 -3.34 6.66 -5.20
C GLY A 424 -3.02 5.52 -6.17
N THR A 425 -1.77 5.06 -6.13
CA THR A 425 -1.32 3.89 -6.92
C THR A 425 -0.45 2.95 -6.09
N MET A 426 -0.54 1.65 -6.40
CA MET A 426 0.35 0.64 -5.83
C MET A 426 1.76 0.71 -6.41
N ASP A 427 1.96 1.23 -7.63
CA ASP A 427 3.28 1.21 -8.31
C ASP A 427 4.40 1.89 -7.51
N ARG A 428 4.04 2.92 -6.72
CA ARG A 428 5.00 3.66 -5.89
C ARG A 428 5.32 2.97 -4.56
N VAL A 429 4.47 2.06 -4.10
CA VAL A 429 4.53 1.46 -2.75
C VAL A 429 4.73 -0.06 -2.77
N GLU A 430 4.47 -0.75 -3.88
CA GLU A 430 4.56 -2.21 -3.97
C GLU A 430 5.96 -2.74 -3.64
N ASN A 431 7.00 -1.97 -3.98
CA ASN A 431 8.38 -2.34 -3.72
C ASN A 431 8.74 -2.30 -2.23
N MET A 432 7.89 -1.73 -1.37
CA MET A 432 8.02 -1.78 0.09
C MET A 432 7.60 -3.16 0.64
N LEU A 433 6.80 -3.92 -0.11
CA LEU A 433 6.18 -5.15 0.36
C LEU A 433 7.06 -6.38 0.13
N ARG A 434 6.97 -7.36 1.02
CA ARG A 434 7.57 -8.68 0.81
C ARG A 434 6.79 -9.43 -0.27
N ILE A 435 7.48 -10.27 -1.03
CA ILE A 435 6.81 -11.25 -1.89
C ILE A 435 6.19 -12.31 -0.96
N PRO A 436 4.87 -12.59 -1.04
CA PRO A 436 4.24 -13.60 -0.20
C PRO A 436 4.93 -14.96 -0.36
N ALA A 437 5.15 -15.69 0.74
CA ALA A 437 5.90 -16.96 0.74
C ALA A 437 5.32 -17.99 -0.25
N GLN A 438 4.00 -17.99 -0.46
CA GLN A 438 3.30 -18.79 -1.48
C GLN A 438 3.84 -18.61 -2.91
N PHE A 439 4.36 -17.42 -3.27
CA PHE A 439 4.98 -17.18 -4.58
C PHE A 439 6.45 -17.59 -4.65
N GLN A 440 7.17 -17.61 -3.52
CA GLN A 440 8.56 -18.10 -3.46
C GLN A 440 8.63 -19.61 -3.74
N PHE A 441 7.67 -20.39 -3.26
CA PHE A 441 7.56 -21.82 -3.56
C PHE A 441 7.16 -22.11 -5.00
N SER A 442 6.52 -21.17 -5.70
CA SER A 442 6.14 -21.38 -7.10
C SER A 442 7.37 -21.55 -7.99
N LEU A 443 8.48 -20.85 -7.73
CA LEU A 443 9.68 -20.97 -8.58
C LEU A 443 10.39 -22.32 -8.41
N THR A 444 10.49 -22.85 -7.19
CA THR A 444 11.04 -24.19 -6.92
C THR A 444 10.11 -25.29 -7.40
N ALA A 445 8.80 -25.14 -7.22
CA ALA A 445 7.81 -26.08 -7.75
C ALA A 445 7.80 -26.07 -9.29
N ILE A 446 7.86 -24.90 -9.95
CA ILE A 446 7.93 -24.75 -11.40
C ILE A 446 9.21 -25.37 -11.94
N THR A 447 10.37 -25.11 -11.32
CA THR A 447 11.64 -25.75 -11.74
C THR A 447 11.63 -27.26 -11.57
N PHE A 448 10.99 -27.77 -10.51
CA PHE A 448 10.84 -29.21 -10.28
C PHE A 448 9.87 -29.85 -11.30
N ILE A 449 8.73 -29.21 -11.59
CA ILE A 449 7.77 -29.65 -12.62
C ILE A 449 8.43 -29.64 -14.00
N LEU A 450 9.20 -28.60 -14.33
CA LEU A 450 9.94 -28.51 -15.59
C LEU A 450 10.99 -29.62 -15.69
N ALA A 451 11.70 -29.94 -14.61
CA ALA A 451 12.69 -31.03 -14.59
C ALA A 451 12.05 -32.42 -14.78
N ILE A 452 10.90 -32.68 -14.13
CA ILE A 452 10.14 -33.93 -14.31
C ILE A 452 9.56 -34.03 -15.72
N SER A 453 9.04 -32.93 -16.25
CA SER A 453 8.49 -32.87 -17.61
C SER A 453 9.57 -33.11 -18.67
N LEU A 454 10.75 -32.52 -18.50
CA LEU A 454 11.87 -32.69 -19.41
C LEU A 454 12.39 -34.13 -19.41
N SER A 455 12.53 -34.74 -18.23
CA SER A 455 12.94 -36.14 -18.09
C SER A 455 11.89 -37.11 -18.66
N GLY A 456 10.60 -36.84 -18.47
CA GLY A 456 9.51 -37.57 -19.12
C GLY A 456 9.55 -37.49 -20.65
N CYS A 457 9.75 -36.29 -21.22
CA CYS A 457 9.89 -36.09 -22.66
C CYS A 457 11.09 -36.85 -23.25
N VAL A 458 12.24 -36.86 -22.57
CA VAL A 458 13.42 -37.63 -23.00
C VAL A 458 13.12 -39.12 -23.01
N ALA A 459 12.43 -39.64 -21.99
CA ALA A 459 12.04 -41.05 -21.94
C ALA A 459 11.09 -41.43 -23.08
N VAL A 460 10.10 -40.57 -23.39
CA VAL A 460 9.15 -40.80 -24.50
C VAL A 460 9.84 -40.77 -25.87
N LEU A 461 10.68 -39.77 -26.12
CA LEU A 461 11.44 -39.67 -27.38
C LEU A 461 12.36 -40.86 -27.57
N PHE A 462 12.96 -41.36 -26.49
CA PHE A 462 13.79 -42.56 -26.53
C PHE A 462 12.97 -43.82 -26.84
N CYS A 463 11.78 -43.99 -26.23
CA CYS A 463 10.87 -45.08 -26.56
C CYS A 463 10.44 -45.07 -28.04
N ILE A 464 10.16 -43.88 -28.60
CA ILE A 464 9.81 -43.72 -30.02
C ILE A 464 11.01 -44.12 -30.91
N ALA A 465 12.23 -43.71 -30.55
CA ALA A 465 13.44 -44.07 -31.29
C ALA A 465 13.67 -45.60 -31.28
N VAL A 466 13.50 -46.25 -30.12
CA VAL A 466 13.60 -47.71 -29.99
C VAL A 466 12.52 -48.43 -30.80
N TRP A 467 11.27 -47.94 -30.78
CA TRP A 467 10.19 -48.49 -31.60
C TRP A 467 10.51 -48.41 -33.10
N ARG A 468 11.04 -47.28 -33.58
CA ARG A 468 11.49 -47.14 -34.97
C ARG A 468 12.65 -48.08 -35.32
N LEU A 469 13.63 -48.24 -34.44
CA LEU A 469 14.74 -49.17 -34.68
C LEU A 469 14.23 -50.62 -34.75
N LYS A 470 13.23 -50.98 -33.94
CA LYS A 470 12.61 -52.31 -33.97
C LYS A 470 11.80 -52.54 -35.25
N SER A 471 11.04 -51.55 -35.73
CA SER A 471 10.27 -51.65 -36.98
C SER A 471 11.18 -51.73 -38.22
N MET A 472 12.33 -51.02 -38.21
CA MET A 472 13.36 -51.13 -39.24
C MET A 472 14.03 -52.52 -39.27
N ASN A 473 14.21 -53.16 -38.11
CA ASN A 473 14.81 -54.49 -38.04
C ASN A 473 13.85 -55.60 -38.53
N VAL A 474 12.55 -55.43 -38.32
CA VAL A 474 11.51 -56.35 -38.83
C VAL A 474 11.40 -56.26 -40.36
N SER A 475 11.46 -55.05 -40.92
CA SER A 475 11.47 -54.83 -42.37
C SER A 475 12.77 -55.35 -43.03
N GLY A 476 13.92 -55.20 -42.37
CA GLY A 476 15.19 -55.79 -42.83
C GLY A 476 15.17 -57.33 -42.87
N GLN A 477 14.62 -57.98 -41.84
CA GLN A 477 14.45 -59.44 -41.83
C GLN A 477 13.42 -59.95 -42.86
N TRP A 478 12.37 -59.17 -43.14
CA TRP A 478 11.40 -59.47 -44.19
C TRP A 478 12.05 -59.43 -45.59
N MET A 479 12.87 -58.41 -45.88
CA MET A 479 13.60 -58.32 -47.15
C MET A 479 14.64 -59.45 -47.32
N LEU A 480 15.38 -59.80 -46.25
CA LEU A 480 16.36 -60.90 -46.28
C LEU A 480 15.71 -62.27 -46.53
N ARG A 481 14.53 -62.55 -45.94
CA ARG A 481 13.81 -63.81 -46.20
C ARG A 481 13.30 -63.93 -47.63
N HIS A 482 12.91 -62.82 -48.26
CA HIS A 482 12.43 -62.84 -49.64
C HIS A 482 13.56 -62.85 -50.67
N HIS A 483 14.73 -62.29 -50.35
CA HIS A 483 15.92 -62.42 -51.20
C HIS A 483 16.48 -63.85 -51.20
N VAL A 484 16.56 -64.51 -50.03
CA VAL A 484 17.03 -65.90 -49.92
C VAL A 484 16.11 -66.88 -50.65
N ARG A 485 14.79 -66.63 -50.68
CA ARG A 485 13.83 -67.46 -51.45
C ARG A 485 14.06 -67.40 -52.97
N LEU A 486 14.51 -66.26 -53.52
CA LEU A 486 14.71 -66.10 -54.96
C LEU A 486 15.97 -66.82 -55.47
N ASP A 487 17.03 -66.86 -54.68
CA ASP A 487 18.26 -67.59 -55.03
C ASP A 487 18.09 -69.12 -54.95
N GLU A 488 17.28 -69.63 -54.00
CA GLU A 488 16.96 -71.06 -53.89
C GLU A 488 16.04 -71.57 -55.02
N LEU A 489 15.21 -70.70 -55.62
CA LEU A 489 14.35 -71.04 -56.75
C LEU A 489 15.11 -71.14 -58.08
N ASN A 490 16.24 -70.44 -58.23
CA ASN A 490 17.05 -70.43 -59.45
C ASN A 490 18.01 -71.63 -59.61
N GLN A 491 18.08 -72.54 -58.62
CA GLN A 491 18.99 -73.71 -58.64
C GLN A 491 18.28 -75.07 -58.73
N ARG A 492 16.96 -75.13 -58.98
CA ARG A 492 16.19 -76.39 -58.99
C ARG A 492 15.65 -76.74 -60.37
N SER A 493 15.57 -78.04 -60.65
CA SER A 493 15.10 -78.55 -61.95
C SER A 493 13.58 -78.35 -62.14
N PRO A 494 13.07 -78.25 -63.38
CA PRO A 494 11.65 -78.00 -63.66
C PRO A 494 10.68 -78.99 -63.00
N GLN A 495 11.12 -80.23 -62.75
CA GLN A 495 10.32 -81.28 -62.12
C GLN A 495 10.19 -81.12 -60.60
N GLN A 496 11.05 -80.32 -59.96
CA GLN A 496 10.96 -79.98 -58.53
C GLN A 496 10.09 -78.75 -58.28
N MET A 497 9.95 -77.86 -59.27
CA MET A 497 9.04 -76.72 -59.24
C MET A 497 7.56 -77.13 -59.34
N ALA A 498 7.25 -78.17 -60.12
CA ALA A 498 5.88 -78.65 -60.32
C ALA A 498 5.23 -79.23 -59.05
N ARG A 499 6.01 -79.81 -58.12
CA ARG A 499 5.50 -80.33 -56.84
C ARG A 499 5.26 -79.25 -55.77
N LEU A 500 5.86 -78.07 -55.91
CA LEU A 500 5.70 -76.96 -54.97
C LEU A 500 4.49 -76.08 -55.32
N LEU A 501 4.00 -76.12 -56.56
CA LEU A 501 2.79 -75.42 -56.99
C LEU A 501 1.50 -76.19 -56.64
N GLU A 502 1.57 -77.48 -56.33
CA GLU A 502 0.43 -78.26 -55.80
C GLU A 502 0.25 -78.11 -54.28
N ASP A 503 1.30 -77.69 -53.54
CA ASP A 503 1.30 -77.58 -52.07
C ASP A 503 1.08 -76.13 -51.56
N SER A 504 0.84 -75.15 -52.44
CA SER A 504 0.74 -73.72 -52.05
C SER A 504 -0.63 -73.05 -52.26
N GLU A 505 -1.71 -73.80 -52.51
CA GLU A 505 -3.06 -73.21 -52.68
C GLU A 505 -3.83 -72.92 -51.36
N GLU A 506 -3.22 -73.06 -50.19
CA GLU A 506 -3.82 -72.61 -48.92
C GLU A 506 -2.93 -71.61 -48.16
N GLU A 507 -2.65 -70.44 -48.78
CA GLU A 507 -2.28 -69.23 -48.02
C GLU A 507 -3.54 -68.38 -47.75
N ASN A 508 -4.06 -68.46 -46.52
CA ASN A 508 -4.89 -67.39 -45.95
C ASN A 508 -4.05 -66.55 -44.99
N PHE A 509 -3.84 -65.30 -45.37
CA PHE A 509 -3.25 -64.23 -44.56
C PHE A 509 -4.19 -63.76 -43.44
N PRO A 510 -3.63 -63.40 -42.27
CA PRO A 510 -4.05 -62.21 -41.51
C PRO A 510 -3.11 -61.03 -41.73
#